data_AF-A0A5C9E200-F1
#
_entry.id   AF-A0A5C9E200-F1
#
_cell.length_a   1.000
_cell.length_b   1.000
_cell.length_c   1.000
_cell.angle_alpha   90.00
_cell.angle_beta   90.00
_cell.angle_gamma   90.00
#
_symmetry.space_group_name_H-M   'P 1'
#
loop_
_entity.id
_entity.type
_entity.pdbx_description
1 polymer ?
#
loop_
_entity_poly.entity_id
_entity_poly.type
_entity_poly.pdbx_seq_one_letter_code
_entity_poly.pdbx_strand_id
1 'polypeptide(L)'
;MTEITSKLMDKAKHTLYVANPFVEGATLGKCLRNAAKRGVKVLLISRRPVDDPKKWEFHKTLTAEKVLMYYSGGYGGAGGIHSKLVIIDEEVAIISSMNFTANSEALTWKLALSQWIKMW
;
A
#
# COMPACT_ATOMS: atom_id res chain seq x y z
N MET A 1 7.64 0.95 -6.98
CA MET A 1 6.35 0.49 -7.55
C MET A 1 6.43 0.64 -9.06
N THR A 2 5.88 -0.30 -9.84
CA THR A 2 5.92 -0.18 -11.31
C THR A 2 4.89 0.83 -11.80
N GLU A 3 5.11 1.40 -12.98
CA GLU A 3 4.19 2.34 -13.63
C GLU A 3 2.79 1.73 -13.88
N ILE A 4 2.74 0.43 -14.19
CA ILE A 4 1.49 -0.30 -14.39
C ILE A 4 0.69 -0.35 -13.08
N THR A 5 1.35 -0.67 -11.95
CA THR A 5 0.69 -0.70 -10.64
C THR A 5 0.12 0.67 -10.27
N SER A 6 0.89 1.76 -10.42
CA SER A 6 0.39 3.11 -10.11
C SER A 6 -0.79 3.50 -11.00
N LYS A 7 -0.72 3.21 -12.31
CA LYS A 7 -1.81 3.49 -13.25
C LYS A 7 -3.09 2.72 -12.92
N LEU A 8 -2.97 1.46 -12.49
CA LEU A 8 -4.13 0.67 -12.05
C LEU A 8 -4.75 1.24 -10.77
N MET A 9 -3.92 1.59 -9.78
CA MET A 9 -4.39 2.22 -8.53
C MET A 9 -5.08 3.58 -8.77
N ASP A 10 -4.57 4.36 -9.72
CA ASP A 10 -5.17 5.64 -10.10
C ASP A 10 -6.54 5.48 -10.79
N LYS A 11 -6.81 4.31 -11.39
CA LYS A 11 -8.09 3.99 -12.01
C LYS A 11 -9.13 3.42 -11.04
N ALA A 12 -8.74 3.01 -9.83
CA ALA A 12 -9.63 2.46 -8.81
C ALA A 12 -10.87 3.34 -8.59
N LYS A 13 -12.06 2.71 -8.49
CA LYS A 13 -13.37 3.37 -8.41
C LYS A 13 -14.10 3.15 -7.10
N HIS A 14 -13.96 1.97 -6.49
CA HIS A 14 -14.74 1.53 -5.34
C HIS A 14 -13.86 1.23 -4.14
N THR A 15 -12.84 0.38 -4.31
CA THR A 15 -12.00 -0.10 -3.21
C THR A 15 -10.53 -0.15 -3.60
N LEU A 16 -9.67 0.12 -2.62
CA LEU A 16 -8.24 -0.03 -2.76
C LEU A 16 -7.67 -0.58 -1.44
N TYR A 17 -7.33 -1.86 -1.43
CA TYR A 17 -6.78 -2.54 -0.27
C TYR A 17 -5.30 -2.80 -0.47
N VAL A 18 -4.47 -2.35 0.47
CA VAL A 18 -3.02 -2.49 0.39
C VAL A 18 -2.49 -3.14 1.65
N ALA A 19 -1.62 -4.12 1.48
CA ALA A 19 -0.80 -4.70 2.52
C ALA A 19 0.66 -4.52 2.14
N ASN A 20 1.41 -3.70 2.89
CA ASN A 20 2.84 -3.49 2.67
C ASN A 20 3.54 -3.21 4.01
N PRO A 21 4.69 -3.82 4.34
CA PRO A 21 5.41 -3.51 5.58
C PRO A 21 5.74 -2.03 5.75
N PHE A 22 5.99 -1.31 4.66
CA PHE A 22 6.46 0.07 4.71
C PHE A 22 5.71 0.93 3.68
N VAL A 23 5.25 2.10 4.14
CA VAL A 23 4.60 3.10 3.30
C VAL A 23 5.16 4.47 3.65
N GLU A 24 5.55 5.22 2.63
CA GLU A 24 6.16 6.54 2.75
C GLU A 24 5.53 7.49 1.71
N GLY A 25 5.90 8.78 1.73
CA GLY A 25 5.39 9.81 0.82
C GLY A 25 5.74 9.63 -0.67
N ALA A 26 6.29 8.48 -1.05
CA ALA A 26 6.59 8.09 -2.42
C ALA A 26 5.32 7.72 -3.21
N THR A 27 5.50 7.07 -4.37
CA THR A 27 4.43 6.72 -5.33
C THR A 27 3.24 6.02 -4.66
N LEU A 28 3.48 5.04 -3.77
CA LEU A 28 2.39 4.34 -3.07
C LEU A 28 1.56 5.30 -2.21
N GLY A 29 2.22 6.10 -1.38
CA GLY A 29 1.57 7.09 -0.53
C GLY A 29 0.73 8.08 -1.33
N LYS A 30 1.25 8.56 -2.46
CA LYS A 30 0.51 9.45 -3.38
C LYS A 30 -0.73 8.76 -3.95
N CYS A 31 -0.62 7.51 -4.42
CA CYS A 31 -1.76 6.77 -4.96
C CYS A 31 -2.86 6.54 -3.91
N LEU A 32 -2.49 6.16 -2.68
CA LEU A 32 -3.44 5.98 -1.57
C LEU A 32 -4.23 7.27 -1.28
N ARG A 33 -3.51 8.39 -1.12
CA ARG A 33 -4.11 9.71 -0.87
C ARG A 33 -5.02 10.16 -2.01
N ASN A 34 -4.57 9.98 -3.26
CA ASN A 34 -5.37 10.33 -4.43
C ASN A 34 -6.64 9.49 -4.52
N ALA A 35 -6.57 8.18 -4.24
CA ALA A 35 -7.74 7.30 -4.22
C ALA A 35 -8.74 7.75 -3.15
N ALA A 36 -8.27 8.03 -1.93
CA ALA A 36 -9.13 8.51 -0.85
C ALA A 36 -9.81 9.85 -1.19
N LYS A 37 -9.08 10.79 -1.82
CA LYS A 37 -9.64 12.07 -2.31
C LYS A 37 -10.72 11.89 -3.39
N ARG A 38 -10.65 10.83 -4.19
CA ARG A 38 -11.69 10.46 -5.17
C ARG A 38 -12.91 9.79 -4.54
N GLY A 39 -12.89 9.49 -3.24
CA GLY A 39 -13.97 8.79 -2.54
C GLY A 39 -13.86 7.26 -2.60
N VAL A 40 -12.74 6.71 -3.08
CA VAL A 40 -12.47 5.27 -3.03
C VAL A 40 -12.30 4.84 -1.58
N LYS A 41 -12.85 3.69 -1.19
CA LYS A 41 -12.60 3.08 0.13
C LYS A 41 -11.18 2.55 0.18
N VAL A 42 -10.28 3.26 0.88
CA VAL A 42 -8.87 2.87 0.99
C VAL A 42 -8.60 2.22 2.34
N LEU A 43 -8.05 0.99 2.32
CA LEU A 43 -7.57 0.29 3.51
C LEU A 43 -6.08 -0.01 3.34
N LEU A 44 -5.29 0.31 4.36
CA LEU A 44 -3.86 0.01 4.42
C LEU A 44 -3.53 -0.82 5.67
N ILE A 45 -2.90 -1.98 5.47
CA ILE A 45 -2.24 -2.75 6.52
C ILE A 45 -0.73 -2.55 6.40
N SER A 46 -0.10 -2.04 7.46
CA SER A 46 1.34 -1.77 7.49
C SER A 46 1.98 -2.18 8.81
N ARG A 47 3.31 -2.09 8.91
CA ARG A 47 3.99 -2.14 10.21
C ARG A 47 3.85 -0.79 10.90
N ARG A 48 3.81 -0.81 12.23
CA ARG A 48 3.83 0.42 13.02
C ARG A 48 5.25 1.01 12.98
N PRO A 49 5.45 2.27 12.57
CA PRO A 49 6.76 2.91 12.69
C PRO A 49 6.95 3.30 14.16
N VAL A 50 7.79 2.55 14.87
CA VAL A 50 8.07 2.77 16.31
C VAL A 50 9.22 3.77 16.49
N ASP A 51 10.25 3.67 15.64
CA ASP A 51 11.50 4.42 15.81
C ASP A 51 11.75 5.47 14.70
N ASP A 52 10.71 5.84 13.94
CA ASP A 52 10.81 6.81 12.85
C ASP A 52 9.67 7.84 12.93
N PRO A 53 9.92 9.02 13.54
CA PRO A 53 8.92 10.08 13.66
C PRO A 53 8.39 10.58 12.32
N LYS A 54 9.22 10.63 11.27
CA LYS A 54 8.80 11.12 9.95
C LYS A 54 7.79 10.15 9.32
N LYS A 55 8.03 8.84 9.43
CA LYS A 55 7.08 7.81 8.98
C LYS A 55 5.78 7.86 9.80
N TRP A 56 5.87 8.11 11.10
CA TRP A 56 4.70 8.27 11.94
C TRP A 56 3.85 9.48 11.54
N GLU A 57 4.44 10.64 11.30
CA GLU A 57 3.73 11.82 10.78
C GLU A 57 3.05 11.54 9.43
N PHE A 58 3.74 10.80 8.56
CA PHE A 58 3.17 10.41 7.27
C PHE A 58 1.95 9.49 7.44
N HIS A 59 2.00 8.51 8.34
CA HIS A 59 0.84 7.66 8.65
C HIS A 59 -0.33 8.45 9.24
N LYS A 60 -0.06 9.44 10.10
CA LYS A 60 -1.10 10.36 10.61
C LYS A 60 -1.75 11.16 9.47
N THR A 61 -0.94 11.60 8.50
CA THR A 61 -1.45 12.26 7.29
C THR A 61 -2.38 11.36 6.50
N LEU A 62 -2.02 10.09 6.29
CA LEU A 62 -2.89 9.12 5.59
C LEU A 62 -4.23 8.95 6.31
N THR A 63 -4.20 8.81 7.64
CA THR A 63 -5.40 8.64 8.46
C THR A 63 -6.30 9.89 8.40
N ALA A 64 -5.70 11.08 8.48
CA ALA A 64 -6.42 12.36 8.34
C ALA A 64 -7.07 12.50 6.95
N GLU A 65 -6.47 11.90 5.93
CA GLU A 65 -7.00 11.86 4.56
C GLU A 65 -7.90 10.65 4.28
N LYS A 66 -8.54 10.09 5.33
CA LYS A 66 -9.56 9.02 5.24
C LYS A 66 -9.03 7.67 4.72
N VAL A 67 -7.72 7.42 4.80
CA VAL A 67 -7.19 6.07 4.62
C VAL A 67 -7.40 5.29 5.92
N LEU A 68 -8.15 4.19 5.86
CA LEU A 68 -8.33 3.30 6.99
C LEU A 68 -7.05 2.50 7.22
N MET A 69 -6.39 2.70 8.36
CA MET A 69 -5.09 2.07 8.65
C MET A 69 -5.20 1.02 9.76
N TYR A 70 -4.59 -0.14 9.51
CA TYR A 70 -4.33 -1.18 10.51
C TYR A 70 -2.84 -1.45 10.61
N TYR A 71 -2.39 -1.74 11.83
CA TYR A 71 -1.02 -2.13 12.11
C TYR A 71 -0.93 -3.62 12.38
N SER A 72 0.12 -4.24 11.84
CA SER A 72 0.45 -5.64 12.06
C SER A 72 1.71 -5.78 12.91
N GLY A 73 1.76 -6.86 13.70
CA GLY A 73 2.86 -7.19 14.60
C GLY A 73 2.58 -6.86 16.07
N GLY A 74 3.31 -7.54 16.96
CA GLY A 74 3.29 -7.32 18.41
C GLY A 74 4.28 -6.24 18.87
N TYR A 75 4.30 -5.98 20.18
CA TYR A 75 5.30 -5.11 20.81
C TYR A 75 6.72 -5.57 20.42
N GLY A 76 7.54 -4.65 19.89
CA GLY A 76 8.90 -4.95 19.40
C GLY A 76 9.02 -5.36 17.93
N GLY A 77 7.93 -5.35 17.14
CA GLY A 77 7.97 -5.55 15.69
C GLY A 77 7.94 -7.01 15.22
N ALA A 78 7.89 -7.98 16.13
CA ALA A 78 7.70 -9.39 15.81
C ALA A 78 6.30 -9.63 15.19
N GLY A 79 6.22 -10.51 14.18
CA GLY A 79 4.95 -10.83 13.50
C GLY A 79 4.40 -9.73 12.57
N GLY A 80 5.20 -8.70 12.26
CA GLY A 80 4.78 -7.64 11.34
C GLY A 80 4.62 -8.15 9.90
N ILE A 81 3.58 -7.65 9.21
CA ILE A 81 3.28 -8.03 7.82
C ILE A 81 4.52 -7.88 6.93
N HIS A 82 4.70 -8.83 6.03
CA HIS A 82 5.74 -8.76 4.99
C HIS A 82 5.19 -8.99 3.58
N SER A 83 3.87 -9.04 3.43
CA SER A 83 3.19 -9.05 2.13
C SER A 83 3.39 -7.72 1.40
N LYS A 84 3.43 -7.75 0.06
CA LYS A 84 3.35 -6.56 -0.79
C LYS A 84 2.26 -6.79 -1.82
N LEU A 85 1.04 -6.52 -1.36
CA LEU A 85 -0.21 -6.82 -2.03
C LEU A 85 -1.00 -5.54 -2.24
N VAL A 86 -1.56 -5.39 -3.43
CA VAL A 86 -2.57 -4.38 -3.75
C VAL A 86 -3.76 -5.11 -4.35
N ILE A 87 -4.96 -4.85 -3.83
CA ILE A 87 -6.23 -5.30 -4.40
C ILE A 87 -7.00 -4.05 -4.81
N ILE A 88 -7.46 -4.03 -6.05
CA ILE A 88 -8.16 -2.89 -6.67
C ILE A 88 -9.56 -3.34 -7.05
N ASP A 89 -10.56 -2.62 -6.54
CA ASP A 89 -11.98 -2.82 -6.83
C ASP A 89 -12.45 -4.28 -6.65
N GLU A 90 -11.77 -5.05 -5.80
CA GLU A 90 -12.04 -6.49 -5.56
C GLU A 90 -11.94 -7.37 -6.84
N GLU A 91 -11.33 -6.84 -7.91
CA GLU A 91 -11.21 -7.50 -9.23
C GLU A 91 -9.76 -7.82 -9.62
N VAL A 92 -8.83 -6.94 -9.23
CA VAL A 92 -7.42 -7.04 -9.62
C VAL A 92 -6.54 -7.15 -8.38
N ALA A 93 -5.82 -8.26 -8.27
CA ALA A 93 -4.79 -8.46 -7.25
C ALA A 93 -3.39 -8.35 -7.88
N ILE A 94 -2.55 -7.54 -7.25
CA ILE A 94 -1.14 -7.36 -7.61
C ILE A 94 -0.30 -7.84 -6.43
N ILE A 95 0.48 -8.90 -6.67
CA ILE A 95 1.41 -9.44 -5.69
C ILE A 95 2.82 -9.12 -6.15
N SER A 96 3.65 -8.62 -5.23
CA SER A 96 5.05 -8.30 -5.48
C SER A 96 5.96 -8.85 -4.40
N SER A 97 7.22 -9.06 -4.79
CA SER A 97 8.33 -9.29 -3.85
C SER A 97 8.98 -7.98 -3.37
N MET A 98 8.65 -6.83 -3.97
CA MET A 98 9.24 -5.53 -3.65
C MET A 98 8.35 -4.70 -2.73
N ASN A 99 8.98 -4.01 -1.77
CA ASN A 99 8.32 -2.94 -1.04
C ASN A 99 7.98 -1.79 -2.00
N PHE A 100 6.88 -1.08 -1.75
CA PHE A 100 6.50 0.08 -2.56
C PHE A 100 7.03 1.37 -1.92
N THR A 101 8.32 1.40 -1.60
CA THR A 101 9.04 2.55 -1.04
C THR A 101 10.10 3.04 -2.02
N ALA A 102 10.41 4.35 -2.01
CA ALA A 102 11.33 4.97 -2.96
C ALA A 102 12.70 4.26 -3.07
N ASN A 103 13.23 3.76 -1.94
CA ASN A 103 14.54 3.10 -1.90
C ASN A 103 14.54 1.66 -2.42
N SER A 104 13.37 1.02 -2.57
CA SER A 104 13.23 -0.32 -3.19
C SER A 104 12.87 -0.24 -4.69
N GLU A 105 12.80 0.96 -5.26
CA GLU A 105 12.45 1.19 -6.67
C GLU A 105 13.65 1.07 -7.62
N ALA A 106 14.89 1.09 -7.11
CA ALA A 106 16.10 1.27 -7.92
C ALA A 106 16.90 0.00 -8.28
N LEU A 107 16.66 -1.15 -7.66
CA LEU A 107 17.40 -2.39 -8.00
C LEU A 107 16.56 -3.64 -7.73
N THR A 108 16.01 -4.25 -8.79
CA THR A 108 16.00 -5.71 -9.06
C THR A 108 14.96 -6.08 -10.13
N TRP A 109 15.34 -6.94 -11.07
CA TRP A 109 14.43 -7.61 -12.01
C TRP A 109 13.51 -8.56 -11.24
N LYS A 110 12.25 -8.18 -10.96
CA LYS A 110 11.31 -9.07 -10.28
C LYS A 110 9.88 -8.99 -10.83
N LEU A 111 9.29 -10.17 -10.97
CA LEU A 111 7.96 -10.46 -11.51
C LEU A 111 6.86 -9.81 -10.65
N ALA A 112 5.96 -9.08 -11.30
CA ALA A 112 4.63 -8.78 -10.77
C ALA A 112 3.66 -9.76 -11.45
N LEU A 113 3.03 -10.62 -10.67
CA LEU A 113 1.91 -11.42 -11.14
C LEU A 113 0.64 -10.59 -10.88
N SER A 114 0.03 -10.09 -11.95
CA SER A 114 -1.34 -9.58 -11.92
C SER A 114 -2.27 -10.74 -12.25
N GLN A 115 -2.92 -11.31 -11.24
CA GLN A 115 -3.94 -12.33 -11.47
C GLN A 115 -5.31 -11.65 -11.40
N TRP A 116 -6.10 -11.78 -12.45
CA TRP A 116 -7.52 -11.44 -12.43
C TRP A 116 -8.24 -12.48 -11.61
N ILE A 117 -8.68 -12.11 -10.42
CA ILE A 117 -9.49 -12.98 -9.56
C ILE A 117 -10.83 -12.27 -9.45
N LYS A 118 -11.85 -12.79 -10.14
CA LYS A 118 -13.24 -12.41 -9.86
C LYS A 118 -13.57 -12.90 -8.46
N MET A 119 -13.63 -11.99 -7.50
CA MET A 119 -14.25 -12.26 -6.21
C MET A 119 -15.76 -12.10 -6.41
N TRP A 120 -16.49 -13.19 -6.17
CA TRP A 120 -17.91 -13.39 -6.44
C TRP A 120 -18.82 -12.40 -5.72
#